data_AF-A0A5J4W3R0-F1
#
_entry.id   AF-A0A5J4W3R0-F1
#
_cell.length_a   1.000
_cell.length_b   1.000
_cell.length_c   1.000
_cell.angle_alpha   90.00
_cell.angle_beta   90.00
_cell.angle_gamma   90.00
#
_symmetry.space_group_name_H-M   'P 1'
#
loop_
_entity.id
_entity.type
_entity.pdbx_description
1 polymer ?
#
loop_
_entity_poly.entity_id
_entity_poly.type
_entity_poly.pdbx_seq_one_letter_code
_entity_poly.pdbx_strand_id
1 'polypeptide(L)'
;MDEDYEETKGGKGKGGKTKEAKEKYEKMTHKEHVLARPDMYAGSRESTEATMWVVNEELGKMEEEQIKYIPVLYKIFDEILVNASDNKHRDDPELKIKMTYIKVNIDADNGIISVENDGAVIPVEVNKKD
;
A
#
# COMPACT_ATOMS: atom_id res chain seq x y z
N MET A 1 17.17 -10.15 9.93
CA MET A 1 17.24 -11.27 10.90
C MET A 1 17.16 -12.50 10.03
N ASP A 2 18.26 -12.70 9.32
CA ASP A 2 18.41 -13.65 8.23
C ASP A 2 19.06 -14.86 8.83
N GLU A 3 18.22 -15.81 9.25
CA GLU A 3 18.72 -17.12 9.64
C GLU A 3 18.90 -17.95 8.37
N ASP A 4 20.14 -17.95 7.88
CA ASP A 4 20.66 -18.92 6.92
C ASP A 4 20.46 -20.34 7.47
N TYR A 5 19.46 -21.04 6.94
CA TYR A 5 19.28 -22.47 7.21
C TYR A 5 20.22 -23.26 6.30
N GLU A 6 21.27 -23.85 6.89
CA GLU A 6 22.14 -24.80 6.22
C GLU A 6 21.35 -26.02 5.73
N GLU A 7 21.50 -26.33 4.44
CA GLU A 7 20.86 -27.47 3.78
C GLU A 7 21.54 -28.78 4.21
N THR A 8 20.94 -29.49 5.18
CA THR A 8 21.43 -30.82 5.58
C THR A 8 21.09 -31.86 4.49
N LYS A 9 22.12 -32.55 3.98
CA LYS A 9 21.98 -33.58 2.92
C LYS A 9 21.25 -34.82 3.45
N GLY A 10 19.98 -34.98 3.06
CA GLY A 10 19.14 -36.15 3.36
C GLY A 10 19.38 -37.35 2.44
N GLY A 11 19.52 -38.54 3.04
CA GLY A 11 19.69 -39.82 2.37
C GLY A 11 18.48 -40.34 1.58
N LYS A 12 18.75 -41.32 0.71
CA LYS A 12 17.80 -41.96 -0.23
C LYS A 12 16.57 -42.57 0.50
N GLY A 13 15.38 -42.00 0.28
CA GLY A 13 14.10 -42.56 0.71
C GLY A 13 12.92 -42.22 -0.22
N LYS A 14 12.34 -43.25 -0.84
CA LYS A 14 11.04 -43.38 -1.56
C LYS A 14 10.30 -42.09 -2.02
N GLY A 15 10.39 -41.81 -3.32
CA GLY A 15 9.76 -40.67 -4.03
C GLY A 15 8.24 -40.72 -4.25
N GLY A 16 7.46 -41.15 -3.25
CA GLY A 16 5.98 -41.11 -3.28
C GLY A 16 5.36 -40.00 -2.43
N LYS A 17 5.93 -39.69 -1.26
CA LYS A 17 5.33 -38.73 -0.29
C LYS A 17 5.65 -37.26 -0.57
N THR A 18 6.67 -36.98 -1.38
CA THR A 18 7.21 -35.62 -1.56
C THR A 18 6.39 -34.78 -2.53
N LYS A 19 5.59 -35.39 -3.43
CA LYS A 19 4.69 -34.66 -4.36
C LYS A 19 3.44 -34.14 -3.65
N GLU A 20 2.76 -34.98 -2.86
CA GLU A 20 1.55 -34.58 -2.11
C GLU A 20 1.83 -33.46 -1.08
N ALA A 21 3.02 -33.43 -0.48
CA ALA A 21 3.41 -32.39 0.47
C ALA A 21 3.68 -31.03 -0.22
N LYS A 22 4.27 -31.02 -1.41
CA LYS A 22 4.53 -29.78 -2.18
C LYS A 22 3.26 -29.16 -2.75
N GLU A 23 2.26 -29.97 -3.11
CA GLU A 23 0.95 -29.46 -3.54
C GLU A 23 0.14 -28.87 -2.39
N LYS A 24 0.40 -29.31 -1.15
CA LYS A 24 -0.31 -28.83 0.06
C LYS A 24 0.31 -27.59 0.69
N TYR A 25 1.63 -27.40 0.56
CA TYR A 25 2.36 -26.30 1.19
C TYR A 25 3.17 -25.53 0.15
N GLU A 26 2.76 -24.29 -0.08
CA GLU A 26 3.41 -23.38 -1.01
C GLU A 26 4.15 -22.27 -0.25
N LYS A 27 5.40 -22.02 -0.63
CA LYS A 27 6.17 -20.88 -0.14
C LYS A 27 5.96 -19.72 -1.11
N MET A 28 5.35 -18.65 -0.65
CA MET A 28 5.16 -17.42 -1.41
C MET A 28 6.23 -16.40 -1.04
N THR A 29 6.70 -15.62 -2.01
CA THR A 29 7.43 -14.38 -1.73
C THR A 29 6.50 -13.34 -1.11
N HIS A 30 7.04 -12.32 -0.46
CA HIS A 30 6.22 -11.26 0.13
C HIS A 30 5.33 -10.56 -0.92
N LYS A 31 5.89 -10.29 -2.11
CA LYS A 31 5.15 -9.65 -3.21
C LYS A 31 3.99 -10.53 -3.69
N GLU A 32 4.22 -11.83 -3.86
CA GLU A 32 3.17 -12.77 -4.25
C GLU A 32 2.07 -12.86 -3.19
N HIS A 33 2.46 -12.87 -1.90
CA HIS A 33 1.50 -12.91 -0.80
C HIS A 33 0.63 -11.65 -0.73
N VAL A 34 1.21 -10.46 -0.92
CA VAL A 34 0.47 -9.18 -0.99
C VAL A 34 -0.56 -9.21 -2.11
N LEU A 35 -0.18 -9.68 -3.29
CA LEU A 35 -1.09 -9.76 -4.44
C LEU A 35 -2.18 -10.83 -4.24
N ALA A 36 -1.86 -11.93 -3.58
CA ALA A 36 -2.81 -13.01 -3.33
C ALA A 36 -3.79 -12.70 -2.18
N ARG A 37 -3.40 -11.86 -1.22
CA ARG A 37 -4.16 -11.58 0.01
C ARG A 37 -4.22 -10.07 0.32
N PRO A 38 -4.72 -9.21 -0.59
CA PRO A 38 -4.75 -7.76 -0.40
C PRO A 38 -5.53 -7.33 0.85
N ASP A 39 -6.54 -8.12 1.23
CA ASP A 39 -7.36 -7.90 2.43
C ASP A 39 -6.55 -7.72 3.71
N MET A 40 -5.40 -8.40 3.82
CA MET A 40 -4.52 -8.30 4.99
C MET A 40 -3.67 -7.02 5.02
N TYR A 41 -3.60 -6.28 3.92
CA TYR A 41 -2.71 -5.13 3.75
C TYR A 41 -3.49 -3.82 3.57
N ALA A 42 -4.50 -3.82 2.69
CA ALA A 42 -5.20 -2.61 2.29
C ALA A 42 -6.72 -2.81 2.15
N GLY A 43 -7.24 -4.00 2.46
CA GLY A 43 -8.66 -4.30 2.40
C GLY A 43 -9.08 -5.04 1.11
N SER A 44 -10.39 -5.27 0.98
CA SER A 44 -10.95 -6.10 -0.07
C SER A 44 -10.80 -5.49 -1.46
N ARG A 45 -10.54 -6.35 -2.45
CA ARG A 45 -10.64 -6.02 -3.89
C ARG A 45 -12.05 -6.13 -4.45
N GLU A 46 -12.99 -6.65 -3.66
CA GLU A 46 -14.39 -6.78 -4.03
C GLU A 46 -15.16 -5.50 -3.71
N SER A 47 -16.14 -5.20 -4.56
CA SER A 47 -16.99 -4.03 -4.38
C SER A 47 -17.91 -4.19 -3.16
N THR A 48 -17.85 -3.23 -2.25
CA THR A 48 -18.50 -3.25 -0.94
C THR A 48 -19.42 -2.03 -0.79
N GLU A 49 -20.60 -2.23 -0.19
CA GLU A 49 -21.52 -1.15 0.18
C GLU A 49 -21.25 -0.70 1.62
N ALA A 50 -21.19 0.61 1.84
CA ALA A 50 -21.04 1.19 3.18
C ALA A 50 -21.67 2.58 3.23
N THR A 51 -22.20 2.95 4.40
CA THR A 51 -22.57 4.33 4.70
C THR A 51 -21.31 5.11 5.04
N MET A 52 -20.99 6.14 4.26
CA MET A 52 -19.80 6.98 4.45
C MET A 52 -20.15 8.47 4.33
N TRP A 53 -19.32 9.30 4.95
CA TRP A 53 -19.42 10.75 4.83
C TRP A 53 -18.82 11.21 3.51
N VAL A 54 -19.62 11.87 2.69
CA VAL A 54 -19.22 12.45 1.41
C VAL A 54 -19.44 13.96 1.41
N VAL A 55 -18.63 14.68 0.62
CA VAL A 55 -18.80 16.13 0.46
C VAL A 55 -19.86 16.38 -0.60
N ASN A 56 -20.95 17.03 -0.23
CA ASN A 56 -21.92 17.58 -1.16
C ASN A 56 -21.38 18.92 -1.70
N GLU A 57 -20.90 18.94 -2.94
CA GLU A 57 -20.29 20.13 -3.55
C GLU A 57 -21.27 21.29 -3.73
N GLU A 58 -22.57 21.01 -3.95
CA GLU A 58 -23.58 22.04 -4.15
C GLU A 58 -23.90 22.79 -2.84
N LEU A 59 -23.94 22.06 -1.72
CA LEU A 59 -24.26 22.59 -0.40
C LEU A 59 -23.02 22.98 0.42
N GLY A 60 -21.82 22.55 0.00
CA GLY A 60 -20.56 22.75 0.71
C GLY A 60 -20.53 22.09 2.09
N LYS A 61 -21.20 20.94 2.25
CA LYS A 61 -21.38 20.24 3.54
C LYS A 61 -21.12 18.74 3.41
N MET A 62 -20.80 18.11 4.54
CA MET A 62 -20.73 16.65 4.61
C MET A 62 -22.13 16.06 4.79
N GLU A 63 -22.41 14.96 4.10
CA GLU A 63 -23.61 14.15 4.29
C GLU A 63 -23.27 12.66 4.35
N GLU A 64 -24.10 11.87 5.05
CA GLU A 64 -23.97 10.41 5.07
C GLU A 64 -24.70 9.81 3.87
N GLU A 65 -23.96 9.09 3.03
CA GLU A 65 -24.49 8.44 1.84
C GLU A 65 -24.14 6.95 1.86
N GLN A 66 -25.07 6.10 1.41
CA GLN A 66 -24.78 4.69 1.14
C GLN A 66 -24.09 4.60 -0.22
N ILE A 67 -22.78 4.34 -0.21
CA ILE A 67 -21.99 4.25 -1.44
C ILE A 67 -21.48 2.83 -1.66
N LYS A 68 -21.09 2.57 -2.91
CA LYS A 68 -20.43 1.34 -3.31
C LYS A 68 -19.01 1.64 -3.80
N TYR A 69 -18.01 1.03 -3.18
CA TYR A 69 -16.61 1.30 -3.47
C TYR A 69 -15.74 0.04 -3.34
N ILE A 70 -14.48 0.12 -3.78
CA ILE A 70 -13.50 -0.96 -3.62
C ILE A 70 -12.53 -0.55 -2.49
N PRO A 71 -12.53 -1.23 -1.33
CA PRO A 71 -11.71 -0.83 -0.18
C PRO A 71 -10.22 -0.73 -0.46
N VAL A 72 -9.64 -1.68 -1.19
CA VAL A 72 -8.20 -1.65 -1.52
C VAL A 72 -7.84 -0.42 -2.36
N LEU A 73 -8.70 -0.01 -3.29
CA LEU A 73 -8.46 1.17 -4.13
C LEU A 73 -8.50 2.46 -3.29
N TYR A 74 -9.46 2.55 -2.37
CA TYR A 74 -9.54 3.66 -1.44
C TYR A 74 -8.29 3.74 -0.55
N LYS A 75 -7.87 2.60 0.01
CA LYS A 75 -6.72 2.56 0.92
C LYS A 75 -5.39 2.85 0.25
N ILE A 76 -5.12 2.34 -0.94
CA ILE A 76 -3.85 2.67 -1.62
C ILE A 76 -3.75 4.16 -1.98
N PHE A 77 -4.87 4.81 -2.27
CA PHE A 77 -4.91 6.27 -2.44
C PHE A 77 -4.63 7.00 -1.12
N ASP A 78 -5.31 6.58 -0.04
CA ASP A 78 -5.12 7.13 1.31
C ASP A 78 -3.66 7.03 1.79
N GLU A 79 -2.97 5.91 1.56
CA GLU A 79 -1.55 5.75 1.92
C GLU A 79 -0.65 6.81 1.24
N ILE A 80 -0.89 7.12 -0.03
CA ILE A 80 -0.11 8.16 -0.73
C ILE A 80 -0.45 9.56 -0.19
N LEU A 81 -1.73 9.82 0.09
CA LEU A 81 -2.17 11.09 0.65
C LEU A 81 -1.61 11.34 2.05
N VAL A 82 -1.61 10.31 2.91
CA VAL A 82 -1.00 10.36 4.25
C VAL A 82 0.51 10.56 4.15
N ASN A 83 1.20 9.90 3.22
CA ASN A 83 2.64 10.13 2.99
C ASN A 83 2.96 11.58 2.61
N ALA A 84 2.10 12.21 1.79
CA ALA A 84 2.22 13.64 1.46
C ALA A 84 1.97 14.51 2.69
N SER A 85 0.92 14.23 3.47
CA SER A 85 0.61 14.93 4.73
C SER A 85 1.75 14.81 5.75
N ASP A 86 2.36 13.63 5.87
CA ASP A 86 3.51 13.40 6.75
C ASP A 86 4.73 14.24 6.37
N ASN A 87 4.86 14.66 5.11
CA ASN A 87 5.91 15.61 4.74
C ASN A 87 5.77 16.94 5.46
N LYS A 88 4.53 17.38 5.73
CA LYS A 88 4.28 18.57 6.54
C LYS A 88 4.67 18.37 7.99
N HIS A 89 4.39 17.20 8.57
CA HIS A 89 4.80 16.88 9.94
C HIS A 89 6.32 16.80 10.10
N ARG A 90 7.04 16.42 9.04
CA ARG A 90 8.50 16.41 8.98
C ARG A 90 9.13 17.79 8.75
N ASP A 91 8.34 18.85 8.53
CA ASP A 91 8.87 20.20 8.37
C ASP A 91 9.76 20.54 9.58
N ASP A 92 11.07 20.58 9.35
CA ASP A 92 12.03 20.98 10.36
C ASP A 92 11.93 22.50 10.55
N PRO A 93 11.67 22.99 11.78
CA PRO A 93 11.64 24.43 12.07
C PRO A 93 12.91 25.18 11.66
N GLU A 94 14.05 24.51 11.65
CA GLU A 94 15.36 25.07 11.32
C GLU A 94 15.64 25.09 9.80
N LEU A 95 14.96 24.25 9.02
CA LEU A 95 15.07 24.25 7.57
C LEU A 95 14.15 25.32 6.94
N LYS A 96 14.67 26.01 5.92
CA LYS A 96 13.93 27.05 5.18
C LYS A 96 12.86 26.48 4.25
N ILE A 97 12.95 25.19 3.91
CA ILE A 97 12.05 24.53 2.97
C ILE A 97 10.90 23.94 3.78
N LYS A 98 9.73 24.55 3.65
CA LYS A 98 8.51 24.10 4.32
C LYS A 98 7.48 23.71 3.29
N MET A 99 6.69 22.69 3.60
CA MET A 99 5.58 22.31 2.77
C MET A 99 4.42 23.31 2.92
N THR A 100 3.79 23.68 1.81
CA THR A 100 2.68 24.64 1.75
C THR A 100 1.45 24.09 1.07
N TYR A 101 1.58 23.07 0.22
CA TYR A 101 0.45 22.50 -0.50
C TYR A 101 0.52 20.98 -0.67
N ILE A 102 -0.66 20.40 -0.79
CA ILE A 102 -0.89 19.09 -1.41
C ILE A 102 -1.84 19.35 -2.57
N LYS A 103 -1.52 18.78 -3.74
CA LYS A 103 -2.35 18.82 -4.93
C LYS A 103 -2.70 17.38 -5.33
N VAL A 104 -4.00 17.11 -5.38
CA VAL A 104 -4.53 15.83 -5.85
C VAL A 104 -5.17 16.05 -7.22
N ASN A 105 -4.84 15.19 -8.18
CA ASN A 105 -5.49 15.15 -9.48
C ASN A 105 -6.00 13.72 -9.73
N ILE A 106 -7.26 13.62 -10.15
CA ILE A 106 -7.92 12.36 -10.46
C ILE A 106 -8.40 12.45 -11.90
N ASP A 107 -7.79 11.66 -12.77
CA ASP A 107 -8.18 11.47 -14.16
C ASP A 107 -8.84 10.09 -14.27
N ALA A 108 -10.17 10.08 -14.12
CA ALA A 108 -10.96 8.86 -14.16
C ALA A 108 -10.98 8.21 -15.54
N ASP A 109 -10.86 9.00 -16.61
CA ASP A 109 -10.90 8.51 -18.00
C ASP A 109 -9.65 7.69 -18.34
N ASN A 110 -8.50 8.11 -17.82
CA ASN A 110 -7.23 7.41 -18.01
C ASN A 110 -6.85 6.49 -16.83
N GLY A 111 -7.63 6.49 -15.74
CA GLY A 111 -7.35 5.70 -14.54
C GLY A 111 -6.09 6.17 -13.80
N ILE A 112 -5.80 7.46 -13.82
CA ILE A 112 -4.59 8.04 -13.21
C ILE A 112 -4.99 8.87 -11.99
N ILE A 113 -4.32 8.61 -10.87
CA ILE A 113 -4.38 9.46 -9.67
C ILE A 113 -2.97 9.95 -9.40
N SER A 114 -2.79 11.26 -9.25
CA SER A 114 -1.50 11.85 -8.86
C SER A 114 -1.66 12.69 -7.60
N VAL A 115 -0.74 12.51 -6.66
CA VAL A 115 -0.62 13.31 -5.44
C VAL A 115 0.75 13.97 -5.48
N GLU A 116 0.75 15.30 -5.42
CA GLU A 116 1.96 16.13 -5.42
C GLU A 116 1.98 16.98 -4.15
N ASN A 117 3.15 17.12 -3.53
CA ASN A 117 3.39 18.07 -2.46
C ASN A 117 4.72 18.79 -2.68
N ASP A 118 4.80 20.03 -2.20
CA ASP A 118 6.08 20.74 -2.06
C ASP A 118 6.75 20.44 -0.72
N GLY A 119 7.79 21.21 -0.38
CA GLY A 119 8.54 21.04 0.85
C GLY A 119 9.79 20.19 0.67
N ALA A 120 10.23 19.55 1.75
CA ALA A 120 11.41 18.70 1.73
C ALA A 120 11.23 17.54 0.75
N VAL A 121 12.27 17.24 -0.03
CA VAL A 121 12.30 16.14 -0.99
C VAL A 121 12.97 14.91 -0.38
N ILE A 122 12.76 13.75 -0.98
CA ILE A 122 13.51 12.54 -0.65
C ILE A 122 14.98 12.77 -1.04
N PRO A 123 15.95 12.54 -0.13
CA PRO A 123 17.37 12.67 -0.44
C PRO A 123 17.78 11.78 -1.60
N VAL A 124 18.48 12.36 -2.58
CA VAL A 124 19.01 11.63 -3.74
C VAL A 124 20.45 11.23 -3.44
N GLU A 125 20.59 10.13 -2.70
CA GLU A 125 21.89 9.58 -2.30
C GLU A 125 21.89 8.04 -2.31
N VAL A 126 23.08 7.45 -2.44
CA VAL A 126 23.23 5.99 -2.34
C VAL A 126 23.11 5.61 -0.87
N ASN A 127 22.11 4.77 -0.57
CA ASN A 127 21.93 4.24 0.77
C ASN A 127 23.12 3.33 1.12
N LYS A 128 23.75 3.54 2.28
CA LYS A 128 24.98 2.84 2.70
C LYS A 128 24.73 1.47 3.36
N LYS A 129 23.47 1.00 3.40
CA LYS A 129 23.11 -0.28 4.00
C LYS A 129 22.88 -1.33 2.92
N ASP A 130 23.78 -2.31 2.90
CA ASP A 130 23.52 -3.69 2.52
C ASP A 130 23.62 -4.55 3.79
#